data_AF-A0A385KNA9-F1
#
_entry.id   AF-A0A385KNA9-F1
#
_cell.length_a   1.000
_cell.length_b   1.000
_cell.length_c   1.000
_cell.angle_alpha   90.00
_cell.angle_beta   90.00
_cell.angle_gamma   90.00
#
_symmetry.space_group_name_H-M   'P 1'
#
loop_
_entity.id
_entity.type
_entity.pdbx_description
1 polymer ?
#
loop_
_entity_poly.entity_id
_entity_poly.type
_entity_poly.pdbx_seq_one_letter_code
_entity_poly.pdbx_strand_id
1 'polypeptide(L)'
;MTIMRKTHPLMKMVNHAFIDLPTPSNISGWWNFGSLLGLCLIIQIASGLFLAMHYTPDTITAFSSVTHICRDVNYGWLIRYIHANGASLFFICLYLHIGRGIYYGSYSYMETWNIGIILLLLTMATAFMGYVLPWGQMSFWGATVITNLLSAIPYIGTDLVEWIWGGFSVDKATLNRFFAFHFILPFIIAAMAMVHLLFLHETGSNNPLGIPSDCDKIPFHPYYTTKDFLGMVLLLAFFFTLVLFFPDLLGDPDNYSPANPLNTPPH
;
A
#
# COMPACT_ATOMS: atom_id res chain seq x y z
N MET A 1 7.70 -40.94 12.93
CA MET A 1 7.99 -40.17 11.70
C MET A 1 8.11 -38.71 12.07
N THR A 2 9.13 -38.00 11.59
CA THR A 2 9.22 -36.55 11.70
C THR A 2 8.17 -35.90 10.80
N ILE A 3 7.47 -34.89 11.31
CA ILE A 3 6.34 -34.25 10.60
C ILE A 3 6.90 -33.45 9.42
N MET A 4 6.33 -33.65 8.22
CA MET A 4 6.74 -32.98 6.97
C MET A 4 6.82 -31.44 7.11
N ARG A 5 5.88 -30.86 7.88
CA ARG A 5 5.83 -29.44 8.23
C ARG A 5 7.12 -28.89 8.83
N LYS A 6 7.88 -29.72 9.56
CA LYS A 6 9.13 -29.34 10.23
C LYS A 6 10.39 -29.75 9.46
N THR A 7 10.27 -30.65 8.48
CA THR A 7 11.42 -31.23 7.77
C THR A 7 11.56 -30.76 6.34
N HIS A 8 10.45 -30.55 5.62
CA HIS A 8 10.49 -30.10 4.22
C HIS A 8 11.02 -28.65 4.16
N PRO A 9 12.04 -28.33 3.34
CA PRO A 9 12.70 -27.01 3.36
C PRO A 9 11.75 -25.82 3.26
N LEU A 10 10.77 -25.87 2.35
CA LEU A 10 9.76 -24.81 2.21
C LEU A 10 8.77 -24.76 3.38
N MET A 11 8.17 -25.90 3.74
CA MET A 11 7.19 -25.95 4.83
C MET A 11 7.80 -25.60 6.18
N LYS A 12 9.09 -25.89 6.37
CA LYS A 12 9.84 -25.51 7.57
C LYS A 12 9.91 -23.98 7.71
N MET A 13 10.17 -23.25 6.64
CA MET A 13 10.16 -21.78 6.66
C MET A 13 8.77 -21.25 7.03
N VAL A 14 7.71 -21.75 6.39
CA VAL A 14 6.32 -21.39 6.71
C VAL A 14 5.98 -21.73 8.17
N ASN A 15 6.43 -22.89 8.65
CA ASN A 15 6.18 -23.34 10.02
C ASN A 15 6.78 -22.38 11.05
N HIS A 16 8.06 -22.03 10.88
CA HIS A 16 8.74 -21.13 11.81
C HIS A 16 8.24 -19.69 11.73
N ALA A 17 7.82 -19.24 10.55
CA ALA A 17 7.35 -17.89 10.33
C ALA A 17 5.86 -17.67 10.70
N PHE A 18 5.03 -18.73 10.73
CA PHE A 18 3.58 -18.55 10.78
C PHE A 18 2.81 -19.53 11.67
N ILE A 19 3.34 -20.73 11.94
CA ILE A 19 2.59 -21.77 12.68
C ILE A 19 3.11 -21.88 14.10
N ASP A 20 4.38 -22.30 14.24
CA ASP A 20 5.04 -22.51 15.53
C ASP A 20 5.79 -21.25 16.00
N LEU A 21 5.54 -20.08 15.39
CA LEU A 21 6.18 -18.81 15.74
C LEU A 21 5.85 -18.45 17.21
N PRO A 22 6.85 -18.36 18.11
CA PRO A 22 6.63 -17.98 19.50
C PRO A 22 6.26 -16.50 19.61
N THR A 23 5.05 -16.21 20.07
CA THR A 23 4.51 -14.84 20.11
C THR A 23 4.10 -14.49 21.55
N PRO A 24 4.35 -13.26 22.05
CA PRO A 24 3.93 -12.87 23.40
C PRO A 24 2.44 -13.13 23.59
N SER A 25 2.01 -13.65 24.74
CA SER A 25 0.60 -14.01 25.01
C SER A 25 -0.38 -12.83 25.04
N ASN A 26 0.13 -11.62 25.26
CA ASN A 26 -0.65 -10.43 25.61
C ASN A 26 -0.72 -9.34 24.53
N ILE A 27 -0.34 -9.62 23.27
CA ILE A 27 -0.43 -8.61 22.21
C ILE A 27 -1.89 -8.26 21.90
N SER A 28 -2.21 -6.97 21.86
CA SER A 28 -3.57 -6.43 21.71
C SER A 28 -4.00 -6.34 20.23
N GLY A 29 -5.20 -5.84 19.95
CA GLY A 29 -5.71 -5.65 18.59
C GLY A 29 -4.82 -4.76 17.69
N TRP A 30 -3.98 -3.91 18.29
CA TRP A 30 -3.03 -3.08 17.57
C TRP A 30 -1.96 -3.88 16.80
N TRP A 31 -1.67 -5.11 17.20
CA TRP A 31 -0.72 -5.98 16.50
C TRP A 31 -1.29 -6.55 15.19
N ASN A 32 -2.61 -6.56 15.01
CA ASN A 32 -3.26 -7.04 13.80
C ASN A 32 -2.91 -6.20 12.57
N PHE A 33 -2.55 -4.91 12.73
CA PHE A 33 -2.29 -4.04 11.59
C PHE A 33 -1.10 -4.50 10.72
N GLY A 34 -0.19 -5.35 11.23
CA GLY A 34 0.83 -5.98 10.39
C GLY A 34 0.23 -6.93 9.33
N SER A 35 -0.65 -7.84 9.74
CA SER A 35 -1.31 -8.77 8.81
C SER A 35 -2.36 -8.08 7.94
N LEU A 36 -3.04 -7.05 8.46
CA LEU A 36 -3.95 -6.22 7.65
C LEU A 36 -3.23 -5.45 6.55
N LEU A 37 -2.01 -4.96 6.76
CA LEU A 37 -1.20 -4.35 5.71
C LEU A 37 -0.82 -5.36 4.61
N GLY A 38 -0.51 -6.61 4.99
CA GLY A 38 -0.31 -7.70 4.04
C GLY A 38 -1.57 -7.96 3.19
N LEU A 39 -2.75 -7.98 3.81
CA LEU A 39 -4.02 -8.09 3.10
C LEU A 39 -4.24 -6.91 2.14
N CYS A 40 -4.00 -5.68 2.58
CA CYS A 40 -4.13 -4.48 1.73
C CYS A 40 -3.21 -4.57 0.50
N LEU A 41 -1.96 -5.00 0.68
CA LEU A 41 -1.01 -5.17 -0.44
C LEU A 41 -1.49 -6.21 -1.45
N ILE A 42 -2.03 -7.35 -1.00
CA ILE A 42 -2.59 -8.37 -1.88
C ILE A 42 -3.80 -7.81 -2.65
N ILE A 43 -4.70 -7.08 -1.98
CA ILE A 43 -5.86 -6.44 -2.62
C ILE A 43 -5.39 -5.46 -3.70
N GLN A 44 -4.41 -4.60 -3.41
CA GLN A 44 -3.91 -3.62 -4.37
C GLN A 44 -3.23 -4.27 -5.58
N ILE A 45 -2.37 -5.27 -5.37
CA ILE A 45 -1.69 -5.97 -6.48
C ILE A 45 -2.71 -6.70 -7.35
N ALA A 46 -3.65 -7.44 -6.75
CA ALA A 46 -4.65 -8.18 -7.50
C ALA A 46 -5.57 -7.24 -8.30
N SER A 47 -6.21 -6.28 -7.63
CA SER A 47 -7.09 -5.32 -8.32
C SER A 47 -6.35 -4.48 -9.35
N GLY A 48 -5.14 -4.02 -9.05
CA GLY A 48 -4.31 -3.23 -9.96
C GLY A 48 -3.91 -4.01 -11.22
N LEU A 49 -3.59 -5.30 -11.08
CA LEU A 49 -3.30 -6.17 -12.23
C LEU A 49 -4.51 -6.29 -13.16
N PHE A 50 -5.71 -6.53 -12.62
CA PHE A 50 -6.93 -6.60 -13.44
C PHE A 50 -7.28 -5.26 -14.10
N LEU A 51 -7.07 -4.13 -13.42
CA LEU A 51 -7.25 -2.81 -14.02
C LEU A 51 -6.25 -2.55 -15.16
N ALA A 52 -4.99 -2.94 -14.96
CA ALA A 52 -3.92 -2.75 -15.94
C ALA A 52 -4.17 -3.51 -17.26
N MET A 53 -4.96 -4.59 -17.25
CA MET A 53 -5.35 -5.31 -18.48
C MET A 53 -6.25 -4.47 -19.40
N HIS A 54 -6.86 -3.40 -18.89
CA HIS A 54 -7.83 -2.58 -19.60
C HIS A 54 -7.46 -1.09 -19.68
N TYR A 55 -6.38 -0.67 -19.01
CA TYR A 55 -5.92 0.72 -18.94
C TYR A 55 -4.92 1.04 -20.05
N THR A 56 -4.96 2.28 -20.58
CA THR A 56 -3.99 2.77 -21.59
C THR A 56 -3.23 4.00 -21.08
N PRO A 57 -1.89 3.92 -20.91
CA PRO A 57 -1.07 5.04 -20.42
C PRO A 57 -0.70 6.05 -21.52
N ASP A 58 -1.72 6.64 -22.16
CA ASP A 58 -1.58 7.69 -23.18
C ASP A 58 -2.53 8.85 -22.85
N THR A 59 -2.06 10.10 -22.91
CA THR A 59 -2.82 11.26 -22.41
C THR A 59 -4.15 11.49 -23.14
N ILE A 60 -4.29 11.00 -24.37
CA ILE A 60 -5.54 11.09 -25.14
C ILE A 60 -6.57 10.07 -24.63
N THR A 61 -6.11 8.92 -24.12
CA THR A 61 -6.98 7.76 -23.83
C THR A 61 -7.00 7.33 -22.37
N ALA A 62 -6.13 7.85 -21.51
CA ALA A 62 -6.01 7.42 -20.11
C ALA A 62 -7.32 7.62 -19.34
N PHE A 63 -7.87 8.84 -19.36
CA PHE A 63 -9.13 9.14 -18.71
C PHE A 63 -10.28 8.29 -19.26
N SER A 64 -10.40 8.19 -20.59
CA SER A 64 -11.47 7.41 -21.22
C SER A 64 -11.32 5.90 -20.96
N SER A 65 -10.11 5.36 -20.89
CA SER A 65 -9.87 3.95 -20.55
C SER A 65 -10.33 3.61 -19.13
N VAL A 66 -10.12 4.52 -18.16
CA VAL A 66 -10.66 4.36 -16.80
C VAL A 66 -12.19 4.43 -16.79
N THR A 67 -12.80 5.32 -17.59
CA THR A 67 -14.26 5.34 -17.70
C THR A 67 -14.82 4.08 -18.37
N HIS A 68 -14.13 3.54 -19.38
CA HIS A 68 -14.45 2.28 -20.05
C HIS A 68 -14.36 1.10 -19.06
N ILE A 69 -13.33 1.04 -18.22
CA ILE A 69 -13.25 0.05 -17.13
C ILE A 69 -14.50 0.09 -16.26
N CYS A 70 -14.94 1.28 -15.84
CA CYS A 70 -16.09 1.39 -14.96
C CYS A 70 -17.42 1.04 -15.66
N ARG A 71 -17.55 1.30 -16.95
CA ARG A 71 -18.85 1.25 -17.67
C ARG A 71 -19.05 -0.02 -18.49
N ASP A 72 -17.99 -0.54 -19.09
CA ASP A 72 -18.09 -1.56 -20.14
C ASP A 72 -17.43 -2.88 -19.74
N VAL A 73 -16.45 -2.86 -18.83
CA VAL A 73 -15.81 -4.09 -18.31
C VAL A 73 -16.69 -4.72 -17.23
N ASN A 74 -16.96 -6.02 -17.36
CA ASN A 74 -17.72 -6.79 -16.37
C ASN A 74 -17.10 -6.66 -14.98
N TYR A 75 -17.87 -6.14 -14.01
CA TYR A 75 -17.41 -5.83 -12.65
C TYR A 75 -16.24 -4.83 -12.58
N GLY A 76 -15.90 -4.13 -13.67
CA GLY A 76 -14.76 -3.21 -13.70
C GLY A 76 -14.95 -2.01 -12.77
N TRP A 77 -16.19 -1.51 -12.60
CA TRP A 77 -16.50 -0.50 -11.58
C TRP A 77 -16.13 -0.97 -10.16
N LEU A 78 -16.48 -2.21 -9.82
CA LEU A 78 -16.22 -2.78 -8.50
C LEU A 78 -14.72 -2.92 -8.27
N ILE A 79 -13.98 -3.44 -9.25
CA ILE A 79 -12.52 -3.57 -9.17
C ILE A 79 -11.87 -2.18 -9.05
N ARG A 80 -12.34 -1.18 -9.80
CA ARG A 80 -11.84 0.21 -9.72
C ARG A 80 -12.04 0.79 -8.33
N TYR A 81 -13.24 0.65 -7.75
CA TYR A 81 -13.51 1.19 -6.42
C TYR A 81 -12.85 0.41 -5.30
N ILE A 82 -12.66 -0.91 -5.45
CA ILE A 82 -11.81 -1.71 -4.56
C ILE A 82 -10.38 -1.16 -4.59
N HIS A 83 -9.81 -0.91 -5.77
CA HIS A 83 -8.45 -0.42 -5.88
C HIS A 83 -8.28 1.00 -5.31
N ALA A 84 -9.23 1.90 -5.61
CA ALA A 84 -9.19 3.29 -5.17
C ALA A 84 -9.39 3.40 -3.64
N ASN A 85 -10.46 2.82 -3.09
CA ASN A 85 -10.70 2.86 -1.64
C ASN A 85 -9.70 1.97 -0.88
N GLY A 86 -9.17 0.93 -1.52
CA GLY A 86 -8.16 0.04 -0.95
C GLY A 86 -6.84 0.76 -0.69
N ALA A 87 -6.49 1.76 -1.53
CA ALA A 87 -5.37 2.64 -1.26
C ALA A 87 -5.57 3.45 0.05
N SER A 88 -6.76 4.04 0.26
CA SER A 88 -7.07 4.74 1.51
C SER A 88 -7.06 3.81 2.72
N LEU A 89 -7.61 2.60 2.58
CA LEU A 89 -7.55 1.56 3.62
C LEU A 89 -6.11 1.21 4.00
N PHE A 90 -5.23 1.09 2.99
CA PHE A 90 -3.82 0.84 3.18
C PHE A 90 -3.17 1.92 4.06
N PHE A 91 -3.42 3.21 3.77
CA PHE A 91 -2.88 4.31 4.58
C PHE A 91 -3.46 4.38 5.99
N ILE A 92 -4.77 4.09 6.16
CA ILE A 92 -5.38 3.97 7.49
C ILE A 92 -4.65 2.89 8.29
N CYS A 93 -4.45 1.70 7.72
CA CYS A 93 -3.72 0.62 8.39
C CYS A 93 -2.26 1.00 8.65
N LEU A 94 -1.58 1.69 7.73
CA LEU A 94 -0.19 2.14 7.89
C LEU A 94 -0.06 3.09 9.08
N TYR A 95 -0.91 4.12 9.15
CA TYR A 95 -0.83 5.09 10.23
C TYR A 95 -1.15 4.47 11.60
N LEU A 96 -2.11 3.55 11.67
CA LEU A 96 -2.39 2.82 12.91
C LEU A 96 -1.24 1.88 13.29
N HIS A 97 -0.60 1.24 12.31
CA HIS A 97 0.58 0.40 12.53
C HIS A 97 1.78 1.20 13.06
N ILE A 98 2.05 2.37 12.46
CA ILE A 98 3.10 3.30 12.88
C ILE A 98 2.78 3.85 14.28
N GLY A 99 1.54 4.29 14.51
CA GLY A 99 1.07 4.80 15.80
C GLY A 99 1.25 3.79 16.93
N ARG A 100 0.91 2.51 16.69
CA ARG A 100 1.24 1.40 17.60
C ARG A 100 2.74 1.33 17.87
N GLY A 101 3.56 1.41 16.83
CA GLY A 101 5.02 1.31 16.95
C GLY A 101 5.61 2.43 17.81
N ILE A 102 5.12 3.66 17.67
CA ILE A 102 5.50 4.80 18.50
C ILE A 102 5.03 4.59 19.94
N TYR A 103 3.74 4.32 20.14
CA TYR A 103 3.13 4.24 21.46
C TYR A 103 3.77 3.16 22.35
N TYR A 104 4.08 1.98 21.78
CA TYR A 104 4.68 0.87 22.51
C TYR A 104 6.22 0.80 22.39
N GLY A 105 6.89 1.83 21.87
CA GLY A 105 8.36 1.84 21.79
C GLY A 105 8.96 0.78 20.86
N SER A 106 8.20 0.30 19.88
CA SER A 106 8.65 -0.74 18.93
C SER A 106 9.69 -0.21 17.93
N TYR A 107 9.86 1.11 17.83
CA TYR A 107 10.94 1.73 17.07
C TYR A 107 12.34 1.40 17.60
N SER A 108 12.44 0.86 18.82
CA SER A 108 13.70 0.35 19.38
C SER A 108 14.26 -0.85 18.58
N TYR A 109 13.42 -1.56 17.82
CA TYR A 109 13.86 -2.55 16.84
C TYR A 109 14.31 -1.86 15.56
N MET A 110 15.51 -1.27 15.60
CA MET A 110 16.02 -0.33 14.60
C MET A 110 15.91 -0.83 13.16
N GLU A 111 16.31 -2.06 12.87
CA GLU A 111 16.27 -2.58 11.50
C GLU A 111 14.83 -2.74 11.00
N THR A 112 13.97 -3.39 11.80
CA THR A 112 12.54 -3.51 11.50
C THR A 112 11.90 -2.13 11.29
N TRP A 113 12.20 -1.17 12.17
CA TRP A 113 11.67 0.20 12.10
C TRP A 113 12.14 0.96 10.85
N ASN A 114 13.43 0.93 10.54
CA ASN A 114 14.00 1.60 9.38
C ASN A 114 13.48 1.01 8.06
N ILE A 115 13.34 -0.32 7.96
CA ILE A 115 12.65 -0.94 6.83
C ILE A 115 11.18 -0.50 6.77
N GLY A 116 10.52 -0.33 7.92
CA GLY A 116 9.17 0.23 8.00
C GLY A 116 9.06 1.64 7.42
N ILE A 117 10.06 2.51 7.66
CA ILE A 117 10.13 3.85 7.06
C ILE A 117 10.30 3.74 5.54
N ILE A 118 11.16 2.85 5.05
CA ILE A 118 11.32 2.61 3.61
C ILE A 118 10.00 2.13 2.99
N LEU A 119 9.30 1.21 3.63
CA LEU A 119 7.99 0.73 3.18
C LEU A 119 6.94 1.86 3.12
N LEU A 120 6.93 2.74 4.11
CA LEU A 120 6.06 3.93 4.11
C LEU A 120 6.35 4.81 2.88
N LEU A 121 7.62 5.16 2.66
CA LEU A 121 8.02 6.02 1.53
C LEU A 121 7.72 5.39 0.17
N LEU A 122 7.98 4.08 0.02
CA LEU A 122 7.63 3.34 -1.19
C LEU A 122 6.12 3.35 -1.43
N THR A 123 5.32 3.10 -0.39
CA THR A 123 3.85 3.10 -0.50
C THR A 123 3.32 4.50 -0.84
N MET A 124 3.89 5.57 -0.26
CA MET A 124 3.59 6.96 -0.61
C MET A 124 3.88 7.25 -2.09
N ALA A 125 5.06 6.86 -2.58
CA ALA A 125 5.41 7.02 -3.98
C ALA A 125 4.45 6.25 -4.89
N THR A 126 4.16 4.98 -4.59
CA THR A 126 3.23 4.15 -5.35
C THR A 126 1.85 4.78 -5.43
N ALA A 127 1.29 5.23 -4.30
CA ALA A 127 -0.05 5.81 -4.26
C ALA A 127 -0.12 7.15 -5.00
N PHE A 128 0.90 8.00 -4.84
CA PHE A 128 1.00 9.25 -5.60
C PHE A 128 0.98 8.99 -7.11
N MET A 129 1.84 8.11 -7.62
CA MET A 129 1.87 7.79 -9.05
C MET A 129 0.57 7.14 -9.53
N GLY A 130 -0.04 6.28 -8.70
CA GLY A 130 -1.34 5.68 -8.99
C GLY A 130 -2.46 6.70 -9.14
N TYR A 131 -2.45 7.73 -8.29
CA TYR A 131 -3.42 8.82 -8.35
C TYR A 131 -3.29 9.69 -9.60
N VAL A 132 -2.15 9.66 -10.30
CA VAL A 132 -1.97 10.37 -11.58
C VAL A 132 -2.61 9.64 -12.76
N LEU A 133 -2.73 8.30 -12.68
CA LEU A 133 -3.14 7.45 -13.80
C LEU A 133 -4.55 7.72 -14.36
N PRO A 134 -5.57 8.08 -13.54
CA PRO A 134 -6.88 8.44 -14.08
C PRO A 134 -6.87 9.67 -15.00
N TRP A 135 -5.81 10.50 -14.92
CA TRP A 135 -5.62 11.69 -15.76
C TRP A 135 -6.79 12.69 -15.69
N GLY A 136 -7.36 12.87 -14.49
CA GLY A 136 -8.31 13.93 -14.19
C GLY A 136 -7.63 15.24 -13.76
N GLN A 137 -8.42 16.27 -13.42
CA GLN A 137 -7.90 17.58 -13.01
C GLN A 137 -6.98 17.49 -11.79
N MET A 138 -7.44 16.84 -10.71
CA MET A 138 -6.63 16.71 -9.49
C MET A 138 -5.41 15.81 -9.70
N SER A 139 -5.52 14.78 -10.53
CA SER A 139 -4.39 13.95 -10.94
C SER A 139 -3.27 14.78 -11.60
N PHE A 140 -3.62 15.59 -12.60
CA PHE A 140 -2.65 16.36 -13.39
C PHE A 140 -2.04 17.51 -12.60
N TRP A 141 -2.88 18.32 -11.94
CA TRP A 141 -2.41 19.48 -11.18
C TRP A 141 -1.67 19.06 -9.91
N GLY A 142 -2.13 18.00 -9.25
CA GLY A 142 -1.40 17.38 -8.13
C GLY A 142 -0.01 16.90 -8.57
N ALA A 143 0.09 16.21 -9.70
CA ALA A 143 1.38 15.79 -10.25
C ALA A 143 2.30 16.99 -10.51
N THR A 144 1.77 18.02 -11.15
CA THR A 144 2.51 19.24 -11.51
C THR A 144 3.07 19.94 -10.28
N VAL A 145 2.22 20.22 -9.28
CA VAL A 145 2.62 20.94 -8.07
C VAL A 145 3.63 20.12 -7.26
N ILE A 146 3.34 18.85 -7.00
CA ILE A 146 4.18 18.03 -6.10
C ILE A 146 5.56 17.76 -6.71
N THR A 147 5.63 17.41 -8.00
CA THR A 147 6.93 17.16 -8.63
C THR A 147 7.75 18.43 -8.77
N ASN A 148 7.10 19.58 -9.01
CA ASN A 148 7.79 20.86 -9.13
C ASN A 148 8.39 21.37 -7.82
N LEU A 149 8.03 20.80 -6.66
CA LEU A 149 8.70 21.11 -5.38
C LEU A 149 10.21 20.79 -5.42
N LEU A 150 10.63 19.83 -6.26
CA LEU A 150 12.04 19.47 -6.44
C LEU A 150 12.87 20.58 -7.12
N SER A 151 12.21 21.51 -7.83
CA SER A 151 12.88 22.68 -8.45
C SER A 151 13.55 23.59 -7.41
N ALA A 152 13.13 23.51 -6.15
CA ALA A 152 13.71 24.28 -5.05
C ALA A 152 15.11 23.77 -4.62
N ILE A 153 15.56 22.61 -5.12
CA ILE A 153 16.90 22.11 -4.83
C ILE A 153 17.94 22.98 -5.57
N PRO A 154 18.91 23.60 -4.87
CA PRO A 154 19.90 24.45 -5.50
C PRO A 154 20.70 23.73 -6.59
N TYR A 155 20.99 24.45 -7.67
CA TYR A 155 21.80 24.05 -8.82
C TYR A 155 21.18 22.95 -9.72
N ILE A 156 20.64 21.89 -9.15
CA ILE A 156 20.17 20.70 -9.90
C ILE A 156 18.64 20.57 -9.98
N GLY A 157 17.88 21.41 -9.26
CA GLY A 157 16.44 21.25 -9.09
C GLY A 157 15.65 21.27 -10.40
N THR A 158 15.87 22.26 -11.24
CA THR A 158 15.16 22.40 -12.53
C THR A 158 15.44 21.21 -13.45
N ASP A 159 16.71 20.82 -13.61
CA ASP A 159 17.11 19.68 -14.42
C ASP A 159 16.48 18.37 -13.91
N LEU A 160 16.39 18.20 -12.59
CA LEU A 160 15.77 17.03 -11.97
C LEU A 160 14.28 16.95 -12.27
N VAL A 161 13.55 18.07 -12.22
CA VAL A 161 12.11 18.13 -12.52
C VAL A 161 11.86 17.79 -13.99
N GLU A 162 12.56 18.44 -14.91
CA GLU A 162 12.42 18.16 -16.35
C GLU A 162 12.81 16.72 -16.70
N TRP A 163 13.82 16.16 -16.00
CA TRP A 163 14.19 14.75 -16.15
C TRP A 163 13.08 13.82 -15.68
N ILE A 164 12.45 14.09 -14.52
CA ILE A 164 11.31 13.31 -14.01
C ILE A 164 10.13 13.39 -14.97
N TRP A 165 9.83 14.57 -15.52
CA TRP A 165 8.76 14.74 -16.49
C TRP A 165 9.06 14.08 -17.83
N GLY A 166 10.33 14.10 -18.25
CA GLY A 166 10.73 13.73 -19.61
C GLY A 166 10.36 14.79 -20.64
N GLY A 167 10.34 16.05 -20.23
CA GLY A 167 9.90 17.20 -21.01
C GLY A 167 9.74 18.44 -20.11
N PHE A 168 9.15 19.49 -20.66
CA PHE A 168 9.02 20.79 -19.99
C PHE A 168 7.80 20.91 -19.06
N SER A 169 6.93 19.89 -19.05
CA SER A 169 5.74 19.83 -18.21
C SER A 169 5.30 18.37 -18.02
N VAL A 170 4.41 18.13 -17.06
CA VAL A 170 3.74 16.83 -16.92
C VAL A 170 2.93 16.54 -18.18
N ASP A 171 3.29 15.49 -18.92
CA ASP A 171 2.63 15.12 -20.18
C ASP A 171 2.77 13.60 -20.46
N LYS A 172 2.60 13.16 -21.71
CA LYS A 172 2.64 11.77 -22.17
C LYS A 172 3.85 10.99 -21.67
N ALA A 173 5.05 11.57 -21.72
CA ALA A 173 6.26 10.90 -21.23
C ALA A 173 6.19 10.63 -19.72
N THR A 174 5.58 11.55 -18.96
CA THR A 174 5.39 11.45 -17.50
C THR A 174 4.34 10.40 -17.15
N LEU A 175 3.19 10.43 -17.82
CA LEU A 175 2.11 9.47 -17.57
C LEU A 175 2.55 8.02 -17.83
N ASN A 176 3.25 7.79 -18.95
CA ASN A 176 3.71 6.45 -19.32
C ASN A 176 4.70 5.88 -18.29
N ARG A 177 5.72 6.66 -17.92
CA ARG A 177 6.69 6.20 -16.91
C ARG A 177 6.06 6.05 -15.52
N PHE A 178 5.10 6.91 -15.14
CA PHE A 178 4.41 6.79 -13.85
C PHE A 178 3.58 5.51 -13.80
N PHE A 179 2.95 5.10 -14.90
CA PHE A 179 2.32 3.79 -14.98
C PHE A 179 3.33 2.66 -14.78
N ALA A 180 4.48 2.70 -15.46
CA ALA A 180 5.52 1.68 -15.30
C ALA A 180 6.06 1.59 -13.86
N PHE A 181 6.35 2.73 -13.23
CA PHE A 181 6.80 2.79 -11.83
C PHE A 181 5.71 2.34 -10.86
N HIS A 182 4.47 2.81 -11.04
CA HIS A 182 3.33 2.40 -10.23
C HIS A 182 3.10 0.89 -10.31
N PHE A 183 3.33 0.27 -11.48
CA PHE A 183 3.18 -1.17 -11.65
C PHE A 183 4.27 -1.97 -10.92
N ILE A 184 5.54 -1.55 -10.99
CA ILE A 184 6.64 -2.33 -10.40
C ILE A 184 6.81 -2.14 -8.89
N LEU A 185 6.53 -0.95 -8.36
CA LEU A 185 6.77 -0.64 -6.95
C LEU A 185 6.01 -1.55 -5.96
N PRO A 186 4.74 -1.95 -6.18
CA PRO A 186 4.05 -2.91 -5.31
C PRO A 186 4.81 -4.23 -5.11
N PHE A 187 5.52 -4.71 -6.13
CA PHE A 187 6.34 -5.93 -6.01
C PHE A 187 7.63 -5.68 -5.21
N ILE A 188 8.21 -4.48 -5.33
CA ILE A 188 9.33 -4.05 -4.48
C ILE A 188 8.86 -3.92 -3.02
N ILE A 189 7.68 -3.37 -2.78
CA ILE A 189 7.06 -3.30 -1.44
C ILE A 189 6.86 -4.73 -0.88
N ALA A 190 6.39 -5.68 -1.68
CA ALA A 190 6.25 -7.07 -1.26
C ALA A 190 7.60 -7.70 -0.86
N ALA A 191 8.66 -7.45 -1.63
CA ALA A 191 10.00 -7.89 -1.28
C ALA A 191 10.51 -7.26 0.02
N MET A 192 10.35 -5.94 0.17
CA MET A 192 10.75 -5.21 1.39
C MET A 192 9.92 -5.63 2.61
N ALA A 193 8.65 -6.01 2.44
CA ALA A 193 7.82 -6.54 3.51
C ALA A 193 8.33 -7.91 4.01
N MET A 194 8.87 -8.75 3.12
CA MET A 194 9.56 -9.98 3.54
C MET A 194 10.83 -9.69 4.35
N VAL A 195 11.62 -8.69 3.94
CA VAL A 195 12.81 -8.24 4.69
C VAL A 195 12.41 -7.66 6.05
N HIS A 196 11.32 -6.90 6.11
CA HIS A 196 10.75 -6.36 7.35
C HIS A 196 10.38 -7.48 8.34
N LEU A 197 9.69 -8.52 7.85
CA LEU A 197 9.32 -9.68 8.66
C LEU A 197 10.53 -10.52 9.07
N LEU A 198 11.57 -10.60 8.23
CA LEU A 198 12.82 -11.28 8.57
C LEU A 198 13.47 -10.63 9.81
N PHE A 199 13.67 -9.31 9.80
CA PHE A 199 14.24 -8.62 10.96
C PHE A 199 13.33 -8.67 12.20
N LEU A 200 12.01 -8.66 12.01
CA LEU A 200 11.07 -8.89 13.10
C LEU A 200 11.24 -10.28 13.72
N HIS A 201 11.47 -11.31 12.91
CA HIS A 201 11.62 -12.69 13.41
C HIS A 201 12.94 -12.93 14.15
N GLU A 202 13.99 -12.13 13.91
CA GLU A 202 15.24 -12.19 14.69
C GLU A 202 15.03 -11.80 16.16
N THR A 203 14.12 -10.86 16.43
CA THR A 203 13.85 -10.34 17.79
C THR A 203 12.56 -10.87 18.40
N GLY A 204 11.60 -11.25 17.56
CA GLY A 204 10.22 -11.52 17.97
C GLY A 204 9.40 -10.24 18.15
N SER A 205 8.10 -10.40 18.38
CA SER A 205 7.20 -9.26 18.61
C SER A 205 7.43 -8.62 19.98
N ASN A 206 7.37 -7.28 20.03
CA ASN A 206 7.16 -6.55 21.29
C ASN A 206 5.74 -6.82 21.83
N ASN A 207 5.42 -6.32 23.02
CA ASN A 207 4.12 -6.44 23.65
C ASN A 207 3.68 -5.16 24.39
N PRO A 208 2.40 -5.03 24.77
CA PRO A 208 1.86 -3.81 25.36
C PRO A 208 2.53 -3.34 26.66
N LEU A 209 3.15 -4.25 27.43
CA LEU A 209 3.81 -3.93 28.69
C LEU A 209 5.27 -3.46 28.49
N GLY A 210 5.86 -3.66 27.32
CA GLY A 210 7.25 -3.27 27.03
C GLY A 210 8.32 -4.04 27.82
N ILE A 211 7.95 -5.13 28.49
CA ILE A 211 8.85 -6.02 29.23
C ILE A 211 9.13 -7.31 28.45
N PRO A 212 10.26 -8.02 28.70
CA PRO A 212 10.53 -9.30 28.07
C PRO A 212 9.39 -10.30 28.27
N SER A 213 9.00 -11.00 27.21
CA SER A 213 7.86 -11.93 27.19
C SER A 213 8.26 -13.40 27.07
N ASP A 214 9.57 -13.72 27.13
CA ASP A 214 10.08 -15.07 26.91
C ASP A 214 9.53 -16.11 27.90
N CYS A 215 9.12 -15.67 29.10
CA CYS A 215 8.49 -16.53 30.09
C CYS A 215 7.03 -16.93 29.75
N ASP A 216 6.38 -16.23 28.82
CA ASP A 216 4.99 -16.45 28.44
C ASP A 216 4.74 -16.19 26.93
N LYS A 217 5.30 -17.09 26.11
CA LYS A 217 5.04 -17.14 24.68
C LYS A 217 4.08 -18.28 24.35
N ILE A 218 3.15 -17.99 23.45
CA ILE A 218 2.22 -18.96 22.87
C ILE A 218 2.53 -19.13 21.38
N PRO A 219 2.23 -20.31 20.77
CA PRO A 219 2.39 -20.47 19.33
C PRO A 219 1.44 -19.54 18.57
N PHE A 220 1.85 -19.06 17.40
CA PHE A 220 1.02 -18.19 16.59
C PHE A 220 -0.28 -18.87 16.15
N HIS A 221 -0.22 -20.14 15.72
CA HIS A 221 -1.41 -20.94 15.49
C HIS A 221 -1.80 -21.75 16.75
N PRO A 222 -3.09 -21.77 17.17
CA PRO A 222 -4.26 -21.17 16.52
C PRO A 222 -4.61 -19.75 16.97
N TYR A 223 -3.93 -19.24 18.01
CA TYR A 223 -4.34 -18.03 18.72
C TYR A 223 -4.36 -16.79 17.82
N TYR A 224 -3.21 -16.44 17.25
CA TYR A 224 -3.06 -15.27 16.42
C TYR A 224 -3.58 -15.48 15.00
N THR A 225 -3.58 -16.71 14.46
CA THR A 225 -4.26 -16.98 13.19
C THR A 225 -5.77 -16.69 13.28
N THR A 226 -6.42 -17.07 14.39
CA THR A 226 -7.86 -16.84 14.58
C THR A 226 -8.14 -15.35 14.84
N LYS A 227 -7.31 -14.72 15.67
CA LYS A 227 -7.43 -13.29 15.97
C LYS A 227 -7.20 -12.42 14.72
N ASP A 228 -6.24 -12.77 13.88
CA ASP A 228 -5.97 -12.05 12.63
C ASP A 228 -7.11 -12.24 11.64
N PHE A 229 -7.66 -13.44 11.53
CA PHE A 229 -8.85 -13.68 10.70
C PHE A 229 -10.04 -12.82 11.14
N LEU A 230 -10.31 -12.70 12.44
CA LEU A 230 -11.32 -11.79 12.95
C LEU A 230 -11.03 -10.33 12.55
N GLY A 231 -9.78 -9.88 12.70
CA GLY A 231 -9.36 -8.55 12.26
C GLY A 231 -9.60 -8.30 10.77
N MET A 232 -9.31 -9.29 9.92
CA MET A 232 -9.56 -9.23 8.48
C MET A 232 -11.06 -9.12 8.17
N VAL A 233 -11.92 -9.90 8.84
CA VAL A 233 -13.38 -9.84 8.65
C VAL A 233 -13.92 -8.45 9.01
N LEU A 234 -13.48 -7.88 10.14
CA LEU A 234 -13.90 -6.55 10.57
C LEU A 234 -13.43 -5.46 9.59
N LEU A 235 -12.17 -5.54 9.14
CA LEU A 235 -11.63 -4.60 8.16
C LEU A 235 -12.39 -4.69 6.83
N LEU A 236 -12.64 -5.90 6.33
CA LEU A 236 -13.36 -6.12 5.08
C LEU A 236 -14.82 -5.65 5.18
N ALA A 237 -15.50 -5.84 6.31
CA ALA A 237 -16.85 -5.32 6.51
C ALA A 237 -16.88 -3.78 6.41
N PHE A 238 -15.94 -3.09 7.06
CA PHE A 238 -15.77 -1.64 6.94
C PHE A 238 -15.44 -1.23 5.49
N PHE A 239 -14.48 -1.92 4.87
CA PHE A 239 -14.02 -1.63 3.51
C PHE A 239 -15.12 -1.79 2.46
N PHE A 240 -15.88 -2.89 2.49
CA PHE A 240 -16.99 -3.09 1.56
C PHE A 240 -18.16 -2.15 1.83
N THR A 241 -18.32 -1.66 3.07
CA THR A 241 -19.28 -0.58 3.33
C THR A 241 -18.90 0.69 2.55
N LEU A 242 -17.62 1.07 2.55
CA LEU A 242 -17.14 2.19 1.74
C LEU A 242 -17.32 1.92 0.24
N VAL A 243 -16.83 0.78 -0.26
CA VAL A 243 -16.85 0.46 -1.70
C VAL A 243 -18.27 0.38 -2.27
N LEU A 244 -19.23 -0.19 -1.53
CA LEU A 244 -20.57 -0.49 -2.06
C LEU A 244 -21.58 0.64 -1.81
N PHE A 245 -21.44 1.39 -0.71
CA PHE A 245 -22.41 2.43 -0.35
C PHE A 245 -21.86 3.86 -0.51
N PHE A 246 -20.55 4.05 -0.33
CA PHE A 246 -19.92 5.38 -0.32
C PHE A 246 -18.63 5.43 -1.15
N PRO A 247 -18.65 4.96 -2.43
CA PRO A 247 -17.44 4.72 -3.21
C PRO A 247 -16.58 5.95 -3.47
N ASP A 248 -17.19 7.14 -3.45
CA ASP A 248 -16.57 8.44 -3.74
C ASP A 248 -16.28 9.28 -2.49
N LEU A 249 -16.61 8.79 -1.29
CA LEU A 249 -16.52 9.57 -0.04
C LEU A 249 -15.11 10.10 0.26
N LEU A 250 -14.08 9.35 -0.15
CA LEU A 250 -12.67 9.68 0.11
C LEU A 250 -11.96 10.29 -1.12
N GLY A 251 -12.68 10.54 -2.21
CA GLY A 251 -12.16 11.09 -3.45
C GLY A 251 -12.54 12.55 -3.66
N ASP A 252 -11.93 13.17 -4.66
CA ASP A 252 -12.22 14.54 -5.07
C ASP A 252 -13.09 14.57 -6.34
N PRO A 253 -14.21 15.32 -6.37
CA PRO A 253 -15.10 15.40 -7.52
C PRO A 253 -14.43 15.98 -8.77
N ASP A 254 -13.44 16.86 -8.64
CA ASP A 254 -12.75 17.46 -9.80
C ASP A 254 -11.97 16.40 -10.59
N ASN A 255 -11.61 15.28 -9.96
CA ASN A 255 -10.95 14.17 -10.66
C ASN A 255 -11.88 13.38 -11.59
N TYR A 256 -13.18 13.71 -11.64
CA TYR A 256 -14.12 13.26 -12.67
C TYR A 256 -14.18 14.18 -13.90
N SER A 257 -13.42 15.28 -13.90
CA SER A 257 -13.19 16.09 -15.10
C SER A 257 -11.83 15.73 -15.72
N PRO A 258 -11.74 15.54 -17.05
CA PRO A 258 -10.46 15.30 -17.72
C PRO A 258 -9.46 16.42 -17.46
N ALA A 259 -8.17 16.08 -17.38
CA ALA A 259 -7.10 17.06 -17.19
C ALA A 259 -7.10 18.15 -18.29
N ASN A 260 -7.07 19.41 -17.85
CA ASN A 260 -6.95 20.59 -18.70
C ASN A 260 -5.77 21.45 -18.20
N PRO A 261 -4.64 21.48 -18.92
CA PRO A 261 -3.46 22.27 -18.55
C PRO A 261 -3.69 23.79 -18.49
N LEU A 262 -4.80 24.29 -19.03
CA LEU A 262 -5.15 25.71 -19.08
C LEU A 262 -6.19 26.12 -18.02
N ASN A 263 -6.72 25.17 -17.24
CA ASN A 263 -7.72 25.45 -16.22
C ASN A 263 -7.32 24.81 -14.89
N THR A 264 -6.78 25.62 -13.98
CA THR A 264 -6.44 25.20 -12.62
C THR A 264 -7.71 25.08 -11.78
N PRO A 265 -7.96 23.94 -11.10
CA PRO A 265 -9.12 23.79 -10.23
C PRO A 265 -9.04 24.76 -9.04
N PRO A 266 -10.20 25.17 -8.47
CA PRO A 266 -10.26 26.11 -7.35
C PRO A 266 -9.54 25.56 -6.11
N HIS A 267 -10.13 24.65 -5.30
CA HIS A 267 -9.51 23.93 -4.19
C HIS A 267 -10.35 22.73 -3.77
#